data_AF-A0A0F9EGE2-F1
#
_entry.id   AF-A0A0F9EGE2-F1
#
_cell.length_a   1.000
_cell.length_b   1.000
_cell.length_c   1.000
_cell.angle_alpha   90.00
_cell.angle_beta   90.00
_cell.angle_gamma   90.00
#
_symmetry.space_group_name_H-M   'P 1'
#
loop_
_entity.id
_entity.type
_entity.pdbx_description
1 polymer ?
#
loop_
_entity_poly.entity_id
_entity_poly.type
_entity_poly.pdbx_seq_one_letter_code
_entity_poly.pdbx_strand_id
1 'polypeptide(L)'
;MKAVAGGGSCRTDTAHKSCQTKPKREGLNMKWLLDRIRRQKHQHRETDEERAATEAASPDSTQPRLMLLVHDASAPASYQLQTFEDASTAEEFVQFWYPPTTEHGVLAFWAMHRKPVRWPGSSEERPAEVVILIRDEARREIVYPYSLPNMEAARSWVMKEAATGLDLRLVLMYWAVPAKIGRNRWGHVRITPAAPPSARRPELLRSSTVIVSKGGPDIVRLRSREFPWRSYVITQYHNHHIDSAYGTSPLMVGSPVHKAATEALALMLQAAALRTGPPVRYDPSDYHLEATGG
;
A
#
# COMPACT_ATOMS: atom_id res chain seq x y z
N MET A 1 -70.43 37.91 -34.54
CA MET A 1 -69.59 36.80 -34.02
C MET A 1 -68.73 36.29 -35.17
N LYS A 2 -67.40 36.35 -34.99
CA LYS A 2 -66.38 36.13 -36.04
C LYS A 2 -66.14 34.65 -36.28
N ALA A 3 -66.03 34.29 -37.56
CA ALA A 3 -65.35 33.11 -38.07
C ALA A 3 -63.81 33.29 -37.98
N VAL A 4 -63.07 32.19 -38.13
CA VAL A 4 -61.96 31.99 -39.11
C VAL A 4 -61.13 30.77 -38.68
N ALA A 5 -61.03 29.81 -39.59
CA ALA A 5 -60.06 28.72 -39.59
C ALA A 5 -58.93 29.04 -40.59
N GLY A 6 -57.72 28.62 -40.25
CA GLY A 6 -56.49 28.71 -41.04
C GLY A 6 -55.30 28.49 -40.09
N GLY A 7 -54.24 27.78 -40.39
CA GLY A 7 -53.76 27.12 -41.59
C GLY A 7 -52.28 26.78 -41.34
N GLY A 8 -51.76 25.74 -42.01
CA GLY A 8 -50.34 25.57 -42.29
C GLY A 8 -49.45 24.96 -41.20
N SER A 9 -48.76 23.87 -41.52
CA SER A 9 -47.38 23.95 -42.02
C SER A 9 -46.73 22.57 -42.12
N CYS A 10 -46.23 22.27 -43.32
CA CYS A 10 -45.37 21.14 -43.61
C CYS A 10 -43.97 21.38 -43.02
N ARG A 11 -43.42 20.39 -42.31
CA ARG A 11 -41.97 20.26 -42.10
C ARG A 11 -41.54 18.82 -42.34
N THR A 12 -40.90 18.64 -43.48
CA THR A 12 -39.99 17.55 -43.80
C THR A 12 -38.63 17.88 -43.19
N ASP A 13 -38.09 17.05 -42.30
CA ASP A 13 -36.68 17.11 -41.92
C ASP A 13 -36.10 15.71 -41.66
N THR A 14 -35.44 15.20 -42.69
CA THR A 14 -34.04 14.75 -42.68
C THR A 14 -33.59 13.84 -41.53
N ALA A 15 -33.80 12.53 -41.68
CA ALA A 15 -33.15 11.49 -40.88
C ALA A 15 -31.72 11.22 -41.36
N HIS A 16 -30.73 11.97 -40.87
CA HIS A 16 -29.32 11.58 -40.93
C HIS A 16 -29.05 10.45 -39.93
N LYS A 17 -28.93 9.21 -40.43
CA LYS A 17 -28.40 8.07 -39.68
C LYS A 17 -26.89 8.28 -39.43
N SER A 18 -26.57 8.92 -38.32
CA SER A 18 -25.22 8.92 -37.74
C SER A 18 -25.00 7.59 -37.01
N CYS A 19 -24.20 6.72 -37.62
CA CYS A 19 -23.74 5.46 -37.06
C CYS A 19 -22.66 5.76 -36.00
N GLN A 20 -23.08 6.13 -34.78
CA GLN A 20 -22.17 6.19 -33.64
C GLN A 20 -21.96 4.78 -33.08
N THR A 21 -20.85 4.17 -33.49
CA THR A 21 -20.26 3.01 -32.82
C THR A 21 -19.91 3.37 -31.38
N LYS A 22 -20.69 2.85 -30.42
CA LYS A 22 -20.36 2.93 -28.99
C LYS A 22 -19.09 2.09 -28.71
N PRO A 23 -18.09 2.62 -27.99
CA PRO A 23 -16.99 1.80 -27.50
C PRO A 23 -17.53 0.84 -26.42
N LYS A 24 -17.37 -0.45 -26.68
CA LYS A 24 -17.65 -1.56 -25.78
C LYS A 24 -16.68 -1.46 -24.58
N ARG A 25 -17.09 -0.77 -23.51
CA ARG A 25 -16.41 -0.86 -22.21
C ARG A 25 -16.85 -2.14 -21.53
N GLU A 26 -16.10 -3.21 -21.76
CA GLU A 26 -16.12 -4.43 -20.94
C GLU A 26 -15.47 -4.11 -19.58
N GLY A 27 -16.25 -3.51 -18.69
CA GLY A 27 -15.99 -3.55 -17.26
C GLY A 27 -16.65 -4.80 -16.70
N LEU A 28 -15.86 -5.87 -16.53
CA LEU A 28 -16.24 -7.05 -15.76
C LEU A 28 -16.57 -6.63 -14.32
N ASN A 29 -17.85 -6.38 -14.07
CA ASN A 29 -18.40 -5.98 -12.79
C ASN A 29 -18.53 -7.24 -11.92
N MET A 30 -17.47 -7.59 -11.19
CA MET A 30 -17.42 -8.79 -10.31
C MET A 30 -18.14 -8.55 -8.97
N LYS A 31 -19.46 -8.29 -9.02
CA LYS A 31 -20.32 -8.21 -7.82
C LYS A 31 -20.37 -9.53 -7.03
N TRP A 32 -20.17 -10.66 -7.68
CA TRP A 32 -20.28 -11.99 -7.04
C TRP A 32 -19.18 -12.29 -6.01
N LEU A 33 -18.00 -11.66 -6.13
CA LEU A 33 -16.87 -11.89 -5.23
C LEU A 33 -17.06 -11.16 -3.88
N LEU A 34 -17.61 -9.95 -3.90
CA LEU A 34 -17.92 -9.16 -2.70
C LEU A 34 -19.02 -9.81 -1.83
N ASP A 35 -19.99 -10.50 -2.45
CA ASP A 35 -21.05 -11.22 -1.74
C ASP A 35 -20.56 -12.51 -1.05
N ARG A 36 -19.43 -13.08 -1.48
CA ARG A 36 -18.86 -14.31 -0.92
C ARG A 36 -17.99 -14.04 0.31
N ILE A 37 -17.18 -12.98 0.29
CA ILE A 37 -16.35 -12.55 1.42
C ILE A 37 -17.21 -12.21 2.65
N ARG A 38 -18.42 -11.67 2.45
CA ARG A 38 -19.35 -11.37 3.57
C ARG A 38 -20.01 -12.61 4.18
N ARG A 39 -20.14 -13.74 3.47
CA ARG A 39 -20.86 -14.93 3.96
C ARG A 39 -19.98 -15.89 4.76
N GLN A 40 -18.67 -15.87 4.60
CA GLN A 40 -17.77 -16.83 5.29
C GLN A 40 -17.39 -16.45 6.72
N LYS A 41 -17.76 -15.25 7.20
CA LYS A 41 -17.45 -14.79 8.57
C LYS A 41 -18.20 -15.55 9.68
N HIS A 42 -19.01 -16.55 9.35
CA HIS A 42 -19.82 -17.32 10.31
C HIS A 42 -19.51 -18.82 10.43
N GLN A 43 -18.52 -19.35 9.71
CA GLN A 43 -18.23 -20.79 9.75
C GLN A 43 -16.74 -21.08 9.67
N HIS A 44 -16.06 -21.03 10.82
CA HIS A 44 -15.08 -22.04 11.28
C HIS A 44 -14.18 -21.43 12.35
N ARG A 45 -14.50 -21.76 13.59
CA ARG A 45 -13.54 -21.86 14.69
C ARG A 45 -13.08 -23.32 14.69
N GLU A 46 -11.81 -23.55 15.02
CA GLU A 46 -11.10 -24.85 15.17
C GLU A 46 -10.30 -25.30 13.94
N THR A 47 -9.00 -24.99 13.92
CA THR A 47 -7.90 -25.93 14.26
C THR A 47 -6.56 -25.24 14.01
N ASP A 48 -6.12 -24.42 14.98
CA ASP A 48 -4.81 -23.78 15.00
C ASP A 48 -3.89 -24.63 15.87
N GLU A 49 -3.11 -25.56 15.31
CA GLU A 49 -1.96 -26.12 16.04
C GLU A 49 -0.86 -26.78 15.17
N GLU A 50 -1.05 -27.00 13.86
CA GLU A 50 -0.08 -27.79 13.05
C GLU A 50 0.57 -27.05 11.86
N ARG A 51 0.65 -25.71 11.85
CA ARG A 51 1.24 -24.95 10.70
C ARG A 51 2.26 -23.86 11.05
N ALA A 52 2.77 -23.81 12.28
CA ALA A 52 3.72 -22.79 12.72
C ALA A 52 5.16 -22.94 12.13
N ALA A 53 5.45 -23.95 11.31
CA ALA A 53 6.81 -24.24 10.83
C ALA A 53 7.20 -23.61 9.48
N THR A 54 6.31 -22.84 8.82
CA THR A 54 6.63 -22.14 7.54
C THR A 54 6.60 -20.61 7.68
N GLU A 55 6.52 -20.09 8.90
CA GLU A 55 6.43 -18.64 9.19
C GLU A 55 7.76 -18.08 9.71
N ALA A 56 8.86 -18.30 8.97
CA ALA A 56 10.16 -17.69 9.28
C ALA A 56 10.87 -17.05 8.07
N ALA A 57 10.24 -17.02 6.89
CA ALA A 57 10.73 -16.21 5.77
C ALA A 57 10.27 -14.76 5.98
N SER A 58 11.14 -13.94 6.58
CA SER A 58 10.96 -12.49 6.68
C SER A 58 10.52 -11.91 5.31
N PRO A 59 9.42 -11.14 5.25
CA PRO A 59 8.96 -10.53 4.01
C PRO A 59 9.90 -9.44 3.46
N ASP A 60 10.99 -9.12 4.15
CA ASP A 60 11.88 -7.99 3.85
C ASP A 60 13.13 -8.37 3.02
N SER A 61 13.25 -9.61 2.52
CA SER A 61 14.35 -9.89 1.59
C SER A 61 14.13 -9.10 0.31
N THR A 62 14.89 -8.04 0.11
CA THR A 62 14.81 -7.17 -1.08
C THR A 62 15.29 -7.87 -2.36
N GLN A 63 15.69 -9.13 -2.23
CA GLN A 63 16.14 -9.98 -3.32
C GLN A 63 14.95 -10.49 -4.14
N PRO A 64 15.08 -10.53 -5.47
CA PRO A 64 14.06 -11.09 -6.34
C PRO A 64 13.89 -12.59 -6.07
N ARG A 65 12.64 -13.08 -6.06
CA ARG A 65 12.30 -14.49 -5.83
C ARG A 65 11.51 -15.05 -7.00
N LEU A 66 11.66 -16.34 -7.28
CA LEU A 66 10.84 -17.03 -8.25
C LEU A 66 9.55 -17.49 -7.56
N MET A 67 8.40 -17.09 -8.10
CA MET A 67 7.10 -17.51 -7.59
C MET A 67 6.43 -18.46 -8.57
N LEU A 68 5.91 -19.56 -8.05
CA LEU A 68 5.03 -20.49 -8.77
C LEU A 68 3.62 -20.36 -8.21
N LEU A 69 2.65 -20.23 -9.11
CA LEU A 69 1.22 -20.26 -8.81
C LEU A 69 0.65 -21.56 -9.36
N VAL A 70 0.29 -22.48 -8.47
CA VAL A 70 -0.32 -23.76 -8.84
C VAL A 70 -1.82 -23.61 -8.72
N HIS A 71 -2.57 -23.89 -9.79
CA HIS A 71 -4.03 -23.81 -9.75
C HIS A 71 -4.62 -24.71 -8.65
N ASP A 72 -5.31 -24.12 -7.68
CA ASP A 72 -6.06 -24.84 -6.65
C ASP A 72 -7.49 -25.08 -7.15
N ALA A 73 -8.01 -26.30 -7.01
CA ALA A 73 -9.35 -26.65 -7.44
C ALA A 73 -10.46 -26.07 -6.54
N SER A 74 -10.10 -25.43 -5.42
CA SER A 74 -11.05 -24.89 -4.44
C SER A 74 -11.90 -23.72 -4.95
N ALA A 75 -11.40 -22.91 -5.88
CA ALA A 75 -12.13 -21.79 -6.46
C ALA A 75 -11.64 -21.44 -7.89
N PRO A 76 -12.48 -20.78 -8.71
CA PRO A 76 -12.01 -20.23 -9.98
C PRO A 76 -10.93 -19.18 -9.73
N ALA A 77 -9.78 -19.35 -10.38
CA ALA A 77 -8.61 -18.48 -10.26
C ALA A 77 -7.99 -18.39 -8.84
N SER A 78 -8.17 -19.42 -8.00
CA SER A 78 -7.35 -19.60 -6.81
C SER A 78 -6.08 -20.36 -7.13
N TYR A 79 -4.95 -19.92 -6.59
CA TYR A 79 -3.66 -20.58 -6.78
C TYR A 79 -2.96 -20.78 -5.44
N GLN A 80 -2.31 -21.92 -5.25
CA GLN A 80 -1.34 -22.11 -4.19
C GLN A 80 -0.02 -21.42 -4.58
N LEU A 81 0.45 -20.52 -3.72
CA LEU A 81 1.69 -19.78 -3.90
C LEU A 81 2.87 -20.58 -3.33
N GLN A 82 3.85 -20.85 -4.19
CA GLN A 82 5.15 -21.42 -3.80
C GLN A 82 6.26 -20.43 -4.15
N THR A 83 7.25 -20.27 -3.27
CA THR A 83 8.34 -19.30 -3.44
C THR A 83 9.70 -19.99 -3.40
N PHE A 84 10.56 -19.66 -4.35
CA PHE A 84 11.90 -20.23 -4.51
C PHE A 84 12.94 -19.11 -4.67
N GLU A 85 14.17 -19.36 -4.23
CA GLU A 85 15.28 -18.42 -4.38
C GLU A 85 15.91 -18.52 -5.78
N ASP A 86 15.91 -19.72 -6.34
CA ASP A 86 16.59 -20.08 -7.58
C ASP A 86 15.68 -20.92 -8.50
N ALA A 87 16.01 -20.93 -9.79
CA ALA A 87 15.25 -21.72 -10.76
C ALA A 87 15.48 -23.22 -10.62
N SER A 88 16.65 -23.68 -10.19
CA SER A 88 16.97 -25.11 -10.04
C SER A 88 16.04 -25.80 -9.03
N THR A 89 15.88 -25.22 -7.84
CA THR A 89 14.96 -25.78 -6.82
C THR A 89 13.52 -25.83 -7.32
N ALA A 90 13.09 -24.79 -8.06
CA ALA A 90 11.76 -24.77 -8.66
C ALA A 90 11.59 -25.80 -9.79
N GLU A 91 12.63 -26.04 -10.60
CA GLU A 91 12.64 -27.07 -11.64
C GLU A 91 12.49 -28.48 -11.04
N GLU A 92 13.22 -28.78 -9.96
CA GLU A 92 13.11 -30.06 -9.24
C GLU A 92 11.72 -30.24 -8.64
N PHE A 93 11.18 -29.20 -7.99
CA PHE A 93 9.84 -29.20 -7.45
C PHE A 93 8.79 -29.50 -8.54
N VAL A 94 8.89 -28.82 -9.68
CA VAL A 94 7.96 -29.03 -10.79
C VAL A 94 8.13 -30.42 -11.41
N GLN A 95 9.37 -30.89 -11.56
CA GLN A 95 9.66 -32.22 -12.09
C GLN A 95 9.05 -33.33 -11.22
N PHE A 96 9.11 -33.17 -9.90
CA PHE A 96 8.64 -34.17 -8.94
C PHE A 96 7.11 -34.18 -8.83
N TRP A 97 6.48 -33.02 -8.68
CA TRP A 97 5.04 -32.92 -8.39
C TRP A 97 4.15 -32.85 -9.63
N TYR A 98 4.68 -32.42 -10.78
CA TYR A 98 3.91 -32.14 -11.99
C TYR A 98 4.46 -32.90 -13.20
N PRO A 99 4.14 -34.20 -13.34
CA PRO A 99 4.63 -35.04 -14.43
C PRO A 99 4.10 -34.60 -15.81
N PRO A 100 4.69 -35.10 -16.91
CA PRO A 100 4.47 -34.56 -18.25
C PRO A 100 3.11 -34.75 -18.89
N THR A 101 2.31 -35.65 -18.35
CA THR A 101 1.03 -36.06 -18.91
C THR A 101 -0.09 -35.04 -18.69
N THR A 102 0.15 -34.02 -17.88
CA THR A 102 -0.90 -33.12 -17.42
C THR A 102 -0.52 -31.68 -17.73
N GLU A 103 -1.40 -30.99 -18.45
CA GLU A 103 -1.36 -29.54 -18.63
C GLU A 103 -1.68 -28.89 -17.28
N HIS A 104 -0.68 -28.88 -16.40
CA HIS A 104 -0.81 -28.27 -15.10
C HIS A 104 -0.79 -26.76 -15.31
N GLY A 105 -1.88 -26.09 -14.95
CA GLY A 105 -2.03 -24.63 -14.95
C GLY A 105 -1.12 -23.96 -13.93
N VAL A 106 0.19 -24.20 -14.03
CA VAL A 106 1.24 -23.63 -13.20
C VAL A 106 1.76 -22.39 -13.90
N LEU A 107 1.64 -21.26 -13.24
CA LEU A 107 2.22 -20.00 -13.71
C LEU A 107 3.51 -19.75 -12.95
N ALA A 108 4.54 -19.28 -13.64
CA ALA A 108 5.82 -18.92 -13.04
C ALA A 108 6.20 -17.49 -13.39
N PHE A 109 6.73 -16.75 -12.41
CA PHE A 109 7.30 -15.43 -12.66
C PHE A 109 8.32 -15.04 -11.60
N TRP A 110 9.27 -14.20 -11.98
CA TRP A 110 10.18 -13.54 -11.05
C TRP A 110 9.47 -12.35 -10.40
N ALA A 111 9.29 -12.42 -9.09
CA ALA A 111 8.72 -11.36 -8.28
C ALA A 111 9.80 -10.38 -7.83
N MET A 112 9.60 -9.10 -8.14
CA MET A 112 10.56 -8.03 -7.87
C MET A 112 9.88 -6.82 -7.22
N HIS A 113 10.54 -6.20 -6.25
CA HIS A 113 10.07 -4.93 -5.69
C HIS A 113 10.36 -3.71 -6.57
N ARG A 114 11.28 -3.85 -7.54
CA ARG A 114 11.73 -2.76 -8.41
C ARG A 114 11.44 -3.10 -9.86
N LYS A 115 11.14 -2.06 -10.65
CA LYS A 115 10.95 -2.20 -12.09
C LYS A 115 12.26 -2.70 -12.73
N PRO A 116 12.24 -3.79 -13.51
CA PRO A 116 13.43 -4.24 -14.23
C PRO A 116 13.80 -3.24 -15.33
N VAL A 117 15.11 -3.08 -15.60
CA VAL A 117 15.61 -2.05 -16.55
C VAL A 117 15.40 -2.45 -17.99
N ARG A 118 15.68 -3.71 -18.30
CA ARG A 118 15.49 -4.37 -19.60
C ARG A 118 15.98 -5.80 -19.47
N TRP A 119 15.38 -6.70 -20.24
CA TRP A 119 15.76 -8.10 -20.26
C TRP A 119 16.94 -8.32 -21.24
N PRO A 120 18.09 -8.86 -20.81
CA PRO A 120 19.14 -9.25 -21.74
C PRO A 120 18.72 -10.52 -22.49
N GLY A 121 18.44 -10.41 -23.80
CA GLY A 121 18.31 -11.56 -24.69
C GLY A 121 16.89 -11.98 -25.11
N SER A 122 15.86 -11.17 -24.87
CA SER A 122 14.55 -11.38 -25.51
C SER A 122 14.37 -10.37 -26.63
N SER A 123 14.27 -10.85 -27.87
CA SER A 123 13.85 -10.02 -29.01
C SER A 123 12.39 -9.56 -28.88
N GLU A 124 11.59 -10.28 -28.08
CA GLU A 124 10.28 -9.84 -27.61
C GLU A 124 10.47 -8.96 -26.37
N GLU A 125 10.19 -7.66 -26.48
CA GLU A 125 9.96 -6.78 -25.33
C GLU A 125 8.72 -7.28 -24.58
N ARG A 126 8.85 -8.28 -23.71
CA ARG A 126 7.78 -8.59 -22.76
C ARG A 126 7.84 -7.54 -21.66
N PRO A 127 6.86 -6.61 -21.57
CA PRO A 127 6.87 -5.63 -20.51
C PRO A 127 6.73 -6.36 -19.18
N ALA A 128 7.50 -5.96 -18.18
CA ALA A 128 7.23 -6.36 -16.81
C ALA A 128 5.86 -5.79 -16.42
N GLU A 129 4.98 -6.65 -15.93
CA GLU A 129 3.65 -6.26 -15.44
C GLU A 129 3.69 -6.15 -13.92
N VAL A 130 2.71 -5.49 -13.32
CA VAL A 130 2.54 -5.48 -11.87
C VAL A 130 1.50 -6.52 -11.51
N VAL A 131 1.93 -7.51 -10.73
CA VAL A 131 1.05 -8.55 -10.21
C VAL A 131 0.71 -8.23 -8.76
N ILE A 132 -0.58 -8.22 -8.47
CA ILE A 132 -1.14 -8.16 -7.14
C ILE A 132 -1.60 -9.57 -6.76
N LEU A 133 -1.14 -10.07 -5.62
CA LEU A 133 -1.61 -11.34 -5.06
C LEU A 133 -2.38 -11.02 -3.79
N ILE A 134 -3.67 -11.37 -3.75
CA ILE A 134 -4.48 -11.26 -2.53
C ILE A 134 -4.50 -12.62 -1.86
N ARG A 135 -3.97 -12.70 -0.64
CA ARG A 135 -4.01 -13.92 0.17
C ARG A 135 -5.41 -14.15 0.73
N ASP A 136 -5.81 -15.42 0.76
CA ASP A 136 -6.98 -15.85 1.51
C ASP A 136 -6.72 -15.72 3.02
N GLU A 137 -7.67 -15.16 3.76
CA GLU A 137 -7.53 -14.90 5.20
C GLU A 137 -7.41 -16.21 6.00
N ALA A 138 -8.16 -17.24 5.61
CA ALA A 138 -8.16 -18.53 6.27
C ALA A 138 -6.99 -19.42 5.77
N ARG A 139 -6.64 -19.32 4.48
CA ARG A 139 -5.58 -20.13 3.86
C ARG A 139 -4.52 -19.24 3.24
N ARG A 140 -3.56 -18.76 4.04
CA ARG A 140 -2.51 -17.82 3.59
C ARG A 140 -1.66 -18.28 2.39
N GLU A 141 -1.61 -19.59 2.12
CA GLU A 141 -0.94 -20.17 0.95
C GLU A 141 -1.72 -19.97 -0.35
N ILE A 142 -3.03 -19.75 -0.26
CA ILE A 142 -3.91 -19.54 -1.42
C ILE A 142 -3.95 -18.06 -1.74
N VAL A 143 -3.76 -17.74 -3.01
CA VAL A 143 -3.74 -16.39 -3.55
C VAL A 143 -4.63 -16.23 -4.78
N TYR A 144 -5.14 -15.02 -4.94
CA TYR A 144 -5.90 -14.58 -6.11
C TYR A 144 -5.07 -13.53 -6.88
N PRO A 145 -4.50 -13.89 -8.04
CA PRO A 145 -3.63 -13.00 -8.80
C PRO A 145 -4.42 -12.02 -9.69
N TYR A 146 -3.97 -10.77 -9.73
CA TYR A 146 -4.43 -9.74 -10.66
C TYR A 146 -3.24 -9.12 -11.36
N SER A 147 -3.27 -9.01 -12.70
CA SER A 147 -2.22 -8.33 -13.47
C SER A 147 -2.66 -6.93 -13.89
N LEU A 148 -1.75 -5.96 -13.76
CA LEU A 148 -1.94 -4.57 -14.12
C LEU A 148 -0.70 -4.03 -14.87
N PRO A 149 -0.89 -3.05 -15.77
CA PRO A 149 0.19 -2.62 -16.68
C PRO A 149 1.32 -1.83 -15.99
N ASN A 150 1.04 -1.20 -14.84
CA ASN A 150 2.02 -0.39 -14.12
C ASN A 150 1.68 -0.26 -12.63
N MET A 151 2.63 0.26 -11.86
CA MET A 151 2.56 0.35 -10.40
C MET A 151 1.54 1.40 -9.93
N GLU A 152 1.34 2.46 -10.72
CA GLU A 152 0.36 3.50 -10.43
C GLU A 152 -1.08 2.97 -10.52
N ALA A 153 -1.38 2.19 -11.57
CA ALA A 153 -2.65 1.51 -11.73
C ALA A 153 -2.88 0.48 -10.62
N ALA A 154 -1.85 -0.31 -10.28
CA ALA A 154 -1.89 -1.27 -9.18
C ALA A 154 -2.20 -0.60 -7.84
N ARG A 155 -1.50 0.47 -7.48
CA ARG A 155 -1.76 1.22 -6.26
C ARG A 155 -3.17 1.83 -6.25
N SER A 156 -3.59 2.43 -7.35
CA SER A 156 -4.93 3.03 -7.45
C SER A 156 -6.02 1.97 -7.27
N TRP A 157 -5.83 0.78 -7.85
CA TRP A 157 -6.72 -0.35 -7.69
C TRP A 157 -6.76 -0.85 -6.24
N VAL A 158 -5.60 -1.09 -5.62
CA VAL A 158 -5.50 -1.55 -4.23
C VAL A 158 -6.14 -0.55 -3.27
N MET A 159 -5.91 0.76 -3.43
CA MET A 159 -6.50 1.78 -2.57
C MET A 159 -8.02 1.86 -2.73
N LYS A 160 -8.53 1.63 -3.95
CA LYS A 160 -9.97 1.56 -4.19
C LYS A 160 -10.60 0.34 -3.51
N GLU A 161 -9.95 -0.83 -3.61
CA GLU A 161 -10.44 -2.04 -2.92
C GLU A 161 -10.24 -1.97 -1.40
N ALA A 162 -9.22 -1.29 -0.90
CA ALA A 162 -9.07 -1.03 0.53
C ALA A 162 -10.26 -0.21 1.06
N ALA A 163 -10.74 0.78 0.28
CA ALA A 163 -11.93 1.54 0.63
C ALA A 163 -13.23 0.70 0.62
N THR A 164 -13.26 -0.45 -0.08
CA THR A 164 -14.38 -1.40 -0.05
C THR A 164 -14.25 -2.46 1.04
N GLY A 165 -13.15 -2.45 1.81
CA GLY A 165 -12.92 -3.33 2.96
C GLY A 165 -11.85 -4.40 2.75
N LEU A 166 -11.04 -4.34 1.69
CA LEU A 166 -9.88 -5.23 1.52
C LEU A 166 -8.82 -4.96 2.60
N ASP A 167 -8.41 -5.99 3.34
CA ASP A 167 -7.28 -5.88 4.28
C ASP A 167 -5.95 -5.83 3.52
N LEU A 168 -5.28 -4.68 3.61
CA LEU A 168 -3.98 -4.44 2.99
C LEU A 168 -2.87 -5.39 3.49
N ARG A 169 -3.03 -6.01 4.67
CA ARG A 169 -2.08 -6.99 5.20
C ARG A 169 -2.05 -8.29 4.39
N LEU A 170 -3.12 -8.58 3.66
CA LEU A 170 -3.24 -9.75 2.80
C LEU A 170 -2.75 -9.49 1.37
N VAL A 171 -2.42 -8.24 1.03
CA VAL A 171 -2.05 -7.84 -0.32
C VAL A 171 -0.54 -7.89 -0.51
N LEU A 172 -0.10 -8.67 -1.48
CA LEU A 172 1.26 -8.63 -2.00
C LEU A 172 1.26 -7.95 -3.37
N MET A 173 2.28 -7.16 -3.65
CA MET A 173 2.38 -6.41 -4.91
C MET A 173 3.83 -6.41 -5.41
N TYR A 174 4.02 -6.90 -6.64
CA TYR A 174 5.34 -7.07 -7.25
C TYR A 174 5.34 -6.64 -8.70
N TRP A 175 6.49 -6.18 -9.18
CA TRP A 175 6.80 -6.30 -10.61
C TRP A 175 7.04 -7.77 -10.91
N ALA A 176 6.31 -8.31 -11.87
CA ALA A 176 6.40 -9.68 -12.31
C ALA A 176 7.03 -9.74 -13.69
N VAL A 177 8.04 -10.61 -13.83
CA VAL A 177 8.59 -10.99 -15.14
C VAL A 177 8.23 -12.45 -15.39
N PRO A 178 7.42 -12.74 -16.42
CA PRO A 178 6.94 -14.10 -16.65
C PRO A 178 8.11 -15.04 -16.92
N ALA A 179 8.10 -16.19 -16.26
CA ALA A 179 9.03 -17.28 -16.50
C ALA A 179 8.30 -18.41 -17.22
N LYS A 180 8.91 -18.91 -18.29
CA LYS A 180 8.39 -20.04 -19.07
C LYS A 180 8.89 -21.33 -18.43
N ILE A 181 7.95 -22.20 -18.07
CA ILE A 181 8.26 -23.58 -17.73
C ILE A 181 8.23 -24.38 -19.04
N GLY A 182 9.40 -24.83 -19.48
CA GLY A 182 9.55 -25.73 -20.62
C GLY A 182 10.05 -27.10 -20.17
N ARG A 183 10.01 -28.07 -21.08
CA ARG A 183 10.77 -29.31 -20.92
C ARG A 183 11.73 -29.48 -22.08
N ASN A 184 12.89 -30.03 -21.80
CA ASN A 184 13.83 -30.39 -22.85
C ASN A 184 13.42 -31.73 -23.50
N ARG A 185 14.14 -32.12 -24.57
CA ARG A 185 13.92 -33.39 -25.29
C ARG A 185 14.08 -34.65 -24.43
N TRP A 186 14.70 -34.55 -23.26
CA TRP A 186 14.90 -35.63 -22.32
C TRP A 186 13.85 -35.64 -21.19
N GLY A 187 12.86 -34.75 -21.25
CA GLY A 187 11.78 -34.66 -20.26
C GLY A 187 12.14 -33.91 -18.98
N HIS A 188 13.34 -33.32 -18.87
CA HIS A 188 13.67 -32.47 -17.73
C HIS A 188 13.01 -31.10 -17.86
N VAL A 189 12.40 -30.64 -16.77
CA VAL A 189 11.85 -29.30 -16.63
C VAL A 189 12.99 -28.27 -16.66
N ARG A 190 12.76 -27.17 -17.38
CA ARG A 190 13.59 -25.98 -17.38
C ARG A 190 12.73 -24.74 -17.25
N ILE A 191 13.14 -23.84 -16.37
CA ILE A 191 12.53 -22.54 -16.18
C ILE A 191 13.40 -21.50 -16.89
N THR A 192 12.78 -20.80 -17.84
CA THR A 192 13.45 -19.72 -18.58
C THR A 192 12.69 -18.43 -18.35
N PRO A 193 13.29 -17.44 -17.68
CA PRO A 193 14.71 -17.34 -17.38
C PRO A 193 15.12 -17.98 -16.05
N ALA A 194 16.33 -18.53 -15.99
CA ALA A 194 16.87 -19.21 -14.81
C ALA A 194 17.36 -18.25 -13.71
N ALA A 195 17.68 -17.01 -14.07
CA ALA A 195 18.12 -15.98 -13.14
C ALA A 195 17.15 -14.79 -13.19
N PRO A 196 16.99 -14.05 -12.09
CA PRO A 196 16.15 -12.86 -12.05
C PRO A 196 16.72 -11.76 -12.96
N PRO A 197 15.87 -10.91 -13.57
CA PRO A 197 16.37 -9.78 -14.33
C PRO A 197 17.07 -8.79 -13.40
N SER A 198 18.10 -8.14 -13.93
CA SER A 198 18.77 -7.05 -13.22
C SER A 198 17.77 -5.92 -12.95
N ALA A 199 17.45 -5.72 -11.68
CA ALA A 199 16.75 -4.54 -11.23
C ALA A 199 17.60 -3.31 -11.52
N ARG A 200 16.97 -2.16 -11.76
CA ARG A 200 17.70 -0.90 -11.82
C ARG A 200 18.42 -0.75 -10.48
N ARG A 201 19.76 -0.81 -10.51
CA ARG A 201 20.52 -0.31 -9.36
C ARG A 201 20.03 1.12 -9.18
N PRO A 202 19.70 1.55 -7.95
CA PRO A 202 19.47 2.95 -7.73
C PRO A 202 20.78 3.59 -8.18
N GLU A 203 20.74 4.48 -9.17
CA GLU A 203 21.88 5.33 -9.39
C GLU A 203 22.12 5.99 -8.04
N LEU A 204 23.16 5.52 -7.34
CA LEU A 204 23.65 6.16 -6.15
C LEU A 204 23.85 7.60 -6.56
N LEU A 205 22.97 8.46 -6.02
CA LEU A 205 22.90 9.90 -6.25
C LEU A 205 24.28 10.40 -6.69
N ARG A 206 24.48 10.64 -7.99
CA ARG A 206 25.67 11.33 -8.47
C ARG A 206 25.58 12.74 -7.90
N SER A 207 26.12 12.94 -6.70
CA SER A 207 26.28 14.26 -6.13
C SER A 207 27.34 14.97 -6.96
N SER A 208 26.92 15.73 -7.95
CA SER A 208 27.78 16.72 -8.59
C SER A 208 27.94 17.89 -7.63
N THR A 209 29.10 17.98 -6.99
CA THR A 209 29.52 19.20 -6.29
C THR A 209 29.78 20.25 -7.36
N VAL A 210 28.94 21.30 -7.42
CA VAL A 210 29.18 22.45 -8.29
C VAL A 210 29.69 23.58 -7.40
N ILE A 211 30.94 24.00 -7.62
CA ILE A 211 31.52 25.17 -6.97
C ILE A 211 31.04 26.39 -7.74
N VAL A 212 30.26 27.28 -7.11
CA VAL A 212 29.91 28.57 -7.70
C VAL A 212 30.10 29.67 -6.66
N SER A 213 31.14 30.50 -6.82
CA SER A 213 31.03 31.96 -7.05
C SER A 213 32.30 32.75 -6.67
N LYS A 214 32.26 34.04 -6.99
CA LYS A 214 33.32 35.07 -7.00
C LYS A 214 33.64 35.66 -5.61
N GLY A 215 33.28 34.99 -4.51
CA GLY A 215 33.40 35.47 -3.13
C GLY A 215 34.01 34.50 -2.12
N GLY A 216 34.54 33.35 -2.58
CA GLY A 216 35.09 32.29 -1.73
C GLY A 216 34.37 30.96 -1.92
N PRO A 217 35.00 29.82 -1.58
CA PRO A 217 34.42 28.50 -1.80
C PRO A 217 33.30 28.23 -0.79
N ASP A 218 32.06 28.10 -1.28
CA ASP A 218 30.92 27.62 -0.50
C ASP A 218 30.48 26.24 -1.01
N ILE A 219 30.32 25.28 -0.09
CA ILE A 219 30.03 23.88 -0.44
C ILE A 219 28.51 23.70 -0.52
N VAL A 220 27.96 23.88 -1.71
CA VAL A 220 26.54 23.62 -1.97
C VAL A 220 26.36 22.18 -2.47
N ARG A 221 25.81 21.31 -1.62
CA ARG A 221 25.46 19.93 -2.01
C ARG A 221 24.10 19.90 -2.70
N LEU A 222 24.12 19.97 -4.03
CA LEU A 222 22.92 19.75 -4.85
C LEU A 222 22.50 18.27 -4.82
N ARG A 223 21.24 18.01 -4.47
CA ARG A 223 20.60 16.70 -4.58
C ARG A 223 19.45 16.82 -5.59
N SER A 224 19.65 16.30 -6.79
CA SER A 224 18.55 16.18 -7.75
C SER A 224 17.64 15.01 -7.36
N ARG A 225 16.32 15.18 -7.49
CA ARG A 225 15.34 14.12 -7.28
C ARG A 225 14.88 13.60 -8.64
N GLU A 226 14.95 12.29 -8.86
CA GLU A 226 14.47 11.62 -10.08
C GLU A 226 12.93 11.70 -10.21
N PHE A 227 12.22 11.72 -9.08
CA PHE A 227 10.76 11.73 -9.05
C PHE A 227 10.24 13.10 -8.60
N PRO A 228 9.11 13.58 -9.18
CA PRO A 228 8.52 14.86 -8.80
C PRO A 228 7.85 14.82 -7.42
N TRP A 229 7.60 13.63 -6.86
CA TRP A 229 6.98 13.46 -5.55
C TRP A 229 7.99 13.30 -4.41
N ARG A 230 7.58 13.69 -3.20
CA ARG A 230 8.38 13.59 -1.98
C ARG A 230 8.23 12.17 -1.41
N SER A 231 9.30 11.61 -0.84
CA SER A 231 9.30 10.27 -0.21
C SER A 231 8.63 10.22 1.16
N TYR A 232 8.20 11.36 1.69
CA TYR A 232 7.53 11.49 2.98
C TYR A 232 6.16 12.11 2.76
N VAL A 233 5.19 11.62 3.52
CA VAL A 233 3.85 12.20 3.58
C VAL A 233 3.87 13.29 4.63
N ILE A 234 3.51 14.52 4.25
CA ILE A 234 3.28 15.58 5.22
C ILE A 234 1.83 15.44 5.68
N THR A 235 1.62 14.87 6.86
CA THR A 235 0.30 14.82 7.49
C THR A 235 0.17 16.01 8.43
N GLN A 236 -0.85 16.83 8.25
CA GLN A 236 -1.18 17.91 9.20
C GLN A 236 -2.25 17.39 10.15
N TYR A 237 -2.11 17.64 11.46
CA TYR A 237 -3.07 17.19 12.47
C TYR A 237 -4.40 17.95 12.34
N HIS A 238 -4.37 19.28 12.46
CA HIS A 238 -5.49 20.17 12.18
C HIS A 238 -5.01 21.39 11.39
N ASN A 239 -5.83 21.82 10.42
CA ASN A 239 -5.62 23.04 9.67
C ASN A 239 -6.60 24.11 10.15
N HIS A 240 -6.10 25.17 10.78
CA HIS A 240 -6.94 26.30 11.22
C HIS A 240 -7.30 27.25 10.09
N HIS A 241 -6.44 27.36 9.09
CA HIS A 241 -6.61 28.26 7.96
C HIS A 241 -6.06 27.62 6.69
N ILE A 242 -6.65 27.95 5.54
CA ILE A 242 -6.22 27.43 4.23
C ILE A 242 -4.77 27.82 3.88
N ASP A 243 -4.32 28.97 4.40
CA ASP A 243 -2.98 29.52 4.15
C ASP A 243 -1.94 29.11 5.20
N SER A 244 -2.30 28.27 6.18
CA SER A 244 -1.34 27.84 7.21
C SER A 244 -0.40 26.79 6.65
N ALA A 245 0.89 27.14 6.52
CA ALA A 245 1.92 26.21 6.06
C ALA A 245 2.10 25.00 7.01
N TYR A 246 1.75 25.17 8.29
CA TYR A 246 1.91 24.15 9.33
C TYR A 246 0.56 23.79 9.96
N GLY A 247 0.40 22.50 10.26
CA GLY A 247 -0.72 22.02 11.05
C GLY A 247 -0.55 22.44 12.52
N THR A 248 -1.65 22.75 13.19
CA THR A 248 -1.65 23.04 14.63
C THR A 248 -2.06 21.79 15.39
N SER A 249 -1.37 21.51 16.49
CA SER A 249 -1.72 20.38 17.36
C SER A 249 -3.01 20.69 18.14
N PRO A 250 -3.95 19.73 18.27
CA PRO A 250 -5.12 19.90 19.14
C PRO A 250 -4.75 20.32 20.58
N LEU A 251 -3.61 19.85 21.09
CA LEU A 251 -3.10 20.22 22.41
C LEU A 251 -2.69 21.69 22.51
N MET A 252 -2.21 22.29 21.41
CA MET A 252 -1.86 23.72 21.39
C MET A 252 -3.12 24.59 21.46
N VAL A 253 -4.20 24.17 20.78
CA VAL A 253 -5.48 24.89 20.81
C VAL A 253 -6.10 24.87 22.20
N GLY A 254 -6.02 23.73 22.90
CA GLY A 254 -6.52 23.58 24.26
C GLY A 254 -5.62 24.16 25.36
N SER A 255 -4.44 24.68 25.02
CA SER A 255 -3.42 25.12 25.99
C SER A 255 -3.94 26.13 27.03
N PRO A 256 -4.72 27.17 26.66
CA PRO A 256 -5.24 28.12 27.65
C PRO A 256 -6.14 27.47 28.70
N VAL A 257 -7.01 26.53 28.29
CA VAL A 257 -7.93 25.83 29.20
C VAL A 257 -7.15 24.93 30.16
N HIS A 258 -6.16 24.19 29.64
CA HIS A 258 -5.29 23.36 30.49
C HIS A 258 -4.51 24.19 31.51
N LYS A 259 -3.98 25.36 31.11
CA LYS A 259 -3.27 26.26 32.02
C LYS A 259 -4.19 26.78 33.14
N ALA A 260 -5.37 27.28 32.77
CA ALA A 260 -6.35 27.77 33.74
C ALA A 260 -6.79 26.68 34.72
N ALA A 261 -7.04 25.45 34.23
CA ALA A 261 -7.39 24.32 35.08
C ALA A 261 -6.24 23.93 36.04
N THR A 262 -5.00 23.94 35.55
CA THR A 262 -3.82 23.64 36.37
C THR A 262 -3.61 24.68 37.46
N GLU A 263 -3.78 25.96 37.12
CA GLU A 263 -3.67 27.07 38.08
C GLU A 263 -4.77 27.01 39.16
N ALA A 264 -6.02 26.75 38.76
CA ALA A 264 -7.12 26.58 39.71
C ALA A 264 -6.86 25.42 40.68
N LEU A 265 -6.39 24.28 40.18
CA LEU A 265 -6.04 23.13 41.02
C LEU A 265 -4.87 23.44 41.97
N ALA A 266 -3.85 24.16 41.51
CA ALA A 266 -2.73 24.57 42.35
C ALA A 266 -3.19 25.49 43.51
N LEU A 267 -4.08 26.45 43.22
CA LEU A 267 -4.67 27.32 44.25
C LEU A 267 -5.53 26.55 45.24
N MET A 268 -6.32 25.56 44.78
CA MET A 268 -7.10 24.69 45.66
C MET A 268 -6.21 23.88 46.61
N LEU A 269 -5.09 23.35 46.11
CA LEU A 269 -4.12 22.61 46.93
C LEU A 269 -3.45 23.52 47.97
N GLN A 270 -3.05 24.74 47.59
CA GLN A 270 -2.49 25.72 48.53
C GLN A 270 -3.49 26.11 49.62
N ALA A 271 -4.75 26.36 49.23
CA ALA A 271 -5.82 26.67 50.18
C ALA A 271 -6.10 25.50 51.13
N ALA A 272 -6.09 24.26 50.61
CA ALA A 272 -6.23 23.06 51.43
C ALA A 272 -5.08 22.91 52.44
N ALA A 273 -3.84 23.11 52.00
CA ALA A 273 -2.66 23.06 52.86
C ALA A 273 -2.74 24.08 54.01
N LEU A 274 -3.15 25.31 53.72
CA LEU A 274 -3.37 26.37 54.73
C LEU A 274 -4.47 26.01 55.72
N ARG A 275 -5.53 25.31 55.29
CA ARG A 275 -6.62 24.85 56.17
C ARG A 275 -6.23 23.69 57.07
N THR A 276 -5.33 22.82 56.62
CA THR A 276 -4.87 21.66 57.40
C THR A 276 -3.80 22.03 58.43
N GLY A 277 -3.09 23.14 58.24
CA GLY A 277 -2.10 23.62 59.21
C GLY A 277 -2.78 24.09 60.51
N PRO A 278 -2.16 23.84 61.68
CA PRO A 278 -2.63 24.48 62.91
C PRO A 278 -2.53 26.01 62.76
N PRO A 279 -3.51 26.78 63.28
CA PRO A 279 -3.43 28.23 63.23
C PRO A 279 -2.19 28.69 63.99
N VAL A 280 -1.23 29.27 63.29
CA VAL A 280 -0.08 29.93 63.92
C VAL A 280 -0.59 31.27 64.45
N ARG A 281 -0.67 31.41 65.76
CA ARG A 281 -0.91 32.69 66.43
C ARG A 281 0.42 33.26 66.87
N TYR A 282 0.64 34.54 66.59
CA TYR A 282 1.72 35.28 67.21
C TYR A 282 1.42 35.41 68.71
N ASP A 283 2.34 34.95 69.55
CA ASP A 283 2.31 35.22 70.97
C ASP A 283 3.02 36.57 71.22
N PRO A 284 2.29 37.63 71.61
CA PRO A 284 2.91 38.92 71.87
C PRO A 284 3.86 38.92 73.08
N SER A 285 3.90 37.84 73.85
CA SER A 285 4.85 37.67 74.96
C SER A 285 6.14 36.91 74.58
N ASP A 286 6.29 36.47 73.33
CA ASP A 286 7.51 35.81 72.85
C ASP A 286 8.60 36.83 72.48
N TYR A 287 9.40 37.22 73.49
CA TYR A 287 10.53 38.13 73.34
C TYR A 287 11.61 37.62 72.37
N HIS A 288 11.71 36.31 72.11
CA HIS A 288 12.73 35.78 71.21
C HIS A 288 12.34 36.04 69.75
N LEU A 289 11.05 35.94 69.40
CA LEU A 289 10.54 36.29 68.07
C LEU A 289 10.62 37.80 67.80
N GLU A 290 10.33 38.64 68.81
CA GLU A 290 10.42 40.10 68.71
C GLU A 290 11.87 40.58 68.48
N ALA A 291 12.84 39.96 69.15
CA ALA A 291 14.26 40.33 69.03
C ALA A 291 14.90 39.92 67.70
N THR A 292 14.43 38.84 67.06
CA THR A 292 15.05 38.31 65.84
C THR A 292 14.47 38.92 64.55
N GLY A 293 13.31 39.59 64.64
CA GLY A 293 12.58 40.10 63.48
C GLY A 293 11.96 38.94 62.69
N GLY A 294 10.70 38.64 62.98
CA GLY A 294 9.94 37.56 62.34
C GLY A 294 9.92 37.61 60.81
#